data_AF-A0A518IAB4-F1
#
_entry.id   AF-A0A518IAB4-F1
#
_cell.length_a   1.000
_cell.length_b   1.000
_cell.length_c   1.000
_cell.angle_alpha   90.00
_cell.angle_beta   90.00
_cell.angle_gamma   90.00
#
_symmetry.space_group_name_H-M   'P 1'
#
loop_
_entity.id
_entity.type
_entity.pdbx_description
1 polymer ?
#
loop_
_entity_poly.entity_id
_entity_poly.type
_entity_poly.pdbx_seq_one_letter_code
_entity_poly.pdbx_strand_id
1 'polypeptide(L)'
;MQNDSTRNINNWSVGITTAPRKQNTLSMTLNSLKAAGWESPRLFAEPGTEIPPEYQTLPLSERDEVLGAFPNWYLALTELVLRTPRAEAFMICQDDVLFSKNLRDYLELNLWPADQVGVVSIYCPSHYQQTTNSGFLREDRGWSSWGALAYVFSNPSARSILSDPLVLNHRDFGPAEGLHNIDSVVGYWCERHQLPYYVHFPSLAQHIGEFSTIYPRATASGKRMAHQFLDQVSISPDNTHPKTKPA
;
A
#
# COMPACT_ATOMS: atom_id res chain seq x y z
N MET A 1 -12.13 -20.97 -25.00
CA MET A 1 -10.92 -20.65 -24.21
C MET A 1 -11.22 -21.01 -22.77
N GLN A 2 -10.48 -21.96 -22.21
CA GLN A 2 -10.64 -22.43 -20.83
C GLN A 2 -10.24 -21.31 -19.87
N ASN A 3 -11.08 -21.05 -18.87
CA ASN A 3 -10.86 -20.05 -17.83
C ASN A 3 -9.65 -20.47 -17.00
N ASP A 4 -8.63 -19.62 -17.05
CA ASP A 4 -7.36 -19.79 -16.37
C ASP A 4 -7.57 -19.86 -14.85
N SER A 5 -6.89 -20.81 -14.22
CA SER A 5 -6.85 -21.00 -12.78
C SER A 5 -6.53 -19.69 -12.07
N THR A 6 -7.21 -19.40 -10.95
CA THR A 6 -6.77 -18.36 -10.00
C THR A 6 -5.34 -18.65 -9.60
N ARG A 7 -4.38 -17.96 -10.23
CA ARG A 7 -2.96 -18.14 -9.94
C ARG A 7 -2.69 -17.53 -8.58
N ASN A 8 -2.38 -18.39 -7.61
CA ASN A 8 -1.98 -17.94 -6.31
C ASN A 8 -0.65 -17.18 -6.42
N ILE A 9 -0.60 -16.00 -5.81
CA ILE A 9 0.63 -15.24 -5.65
C ILE A 9 1.44 -15.93 -4.57
N ASN A 10 2.71 -16.24 -4.81
CA ASN A 10 3.55 -16.87 -3.80
C ASN A 10 4.83 -16.09 -3.52
N ASN A 11 5.22 -15.19 -4.43
CA ASN A 11 6.44 -14.42 -4.31
C ASN A 11 6.16 -12.93 -4.06
N TRP A 12 6.39 -12.49 -2.83
CA TRP A 12 6.19 -11.11 -2.39
C TRP A 12 7.51 -10.39 -2.15
N SER A 13 7.53 -9.08 -2.40
CA SER A 13 8.56 -8.18 -1.87
C SER A 13 7.87 -7.07 -1.09
N VAL A 14 8.14 -6.98 0.22
CA VAL A 14 7.41 -6.10 1.14
C VAL A 14 8.34 -5.06 1.75
N GLY A 15 7.89 -3.81 1.76
CA GLY A 15 8.63 -2.67 2.30
C GLY A 15 7.79 -1.79 3.22
N ILE A 16 8.42 -1.26 4.27
CA ILE A 16 7.86 -0.21 5.13
C ILE A 16 8.70 1.06 4.98
N THR A 17 8.07 2.18 4.65
CA THR A 17 8.69 3.51 4.79
C THR A 17 8.45 4.02 6.20
N THR A 18 9.50 4.50 6.87
CA THR A 18 9.43 5.02 8.24
C THR A 18 10.27 6.28 8.41
N ALA A 19 9.90 7.11 9.36
CA ALA A 19 10.58 8.36 9.68
C ALA A 19 10.45 8.65 11.18
N PRO A 20 11.29 9.54 11.75
CA PRO A 20 11.11 9.99 13.12
C PRO A 20 9.70 10.56 13.36
N ARG A 21 9.04 10.10 14.43
CA ARG A 21 7.68 10.52 14.82
C ARG A 21 7.63 10.80 16.32
N LYS A 22 6.76 11.73 16.73
CA LYS A 22 6.51 12.02 18.16
C LYS A 22 5.96 10.81 18.91
N GLN A 23 5.07 10.08 18.26
CA GLN A 23 4.52 8.82 18.73
C GLN A 23 4.99 7.72 17.79
N ASN A 24 5.91 6.89 18.28
CA ASN A 24 6.43 5.77 17.50
C ASN A 24 5.33 4.71 17.33
N THR A 25 5.00 4.39 16.08
CA THR A 25 3.99 3.40 15.69
C THR A 25 4.61 2.19 14.99
N LEU A 26 5.92 2.22 14.72
CA LEU A 26 6.63 1.20 13.94
C LEU A 26 6.54 -0.19 14.57
N SER A 27 6.69 -0.33 15.90
CA SER A 27 6.52 -1.62 16.59
C SER A 27 5.12 -2.20 16.38
N MET A 28 4.07 -1.37 16.48
CA MET A 28 2.69 -1.83 16.29
C MET A 28 2.46 -2.29 14.85
N THR A 29 2.96 -1.52 13.88
CA THR A 29 2.90 -1.84 12.46
C THR A 29 3.61 -3.15 12.15
N LEU A 30 4.85 -3.34 12.63
CA LEU A 30 5.63 -4.55 12.42
C LEU A 30 5.01 -5.78 13.08
N ASN A 31 4.50 -5.64 14.30
CA ASN A 31 3.78 -6.72 14.99
C ASN A 31 2.54 -7.17 14.19
N SER A 32 1.74 -6.23 13.70
CA SER A 32 0.54 -6.56 12.92
C SER A 32 0.88 -7.12 11.53
N LEU A 33 1.93 -6.62 10.88
CA LEU A 33 2.39 -7.11 9.59
C LEU A 33 2.96 -8.54 9.69
N LYS A 34 3.66 -8.84 10.78
CA LYS A 34 4.08 -10.22 11.11
C LYS A 34 2.87 -11.13 11.30
N ALA A 35 1.86 -10.71 12.07
CA ALA A 35 0.62 -11.46 12.26
C ALA A 35 -0.23 -11.59 10.96
N ALA A 36 -0.01 -10.71 10.00
CA ALA A 36 -0.61 -10.74 8.68
C ALA A 36 0.07 -11.74 7.73
N GLY A 37 1.26 -12.27 8.07
CA GLY A 37 1.97 -13.31 7.30
C GLY A 37 3.28 -12.86 6.65
N TRP A 38 3.78 -11.65 6.93
CA TRP A 38 5.06 -11.15 6.42
C TRP A 38 6.05 -10.88 7.56
N GLU A 39 6.99 -11.81 7.75
CA GLU A 39 7.92 -11.80 8.89
C GLU A 39 9.19 -10.97 8.68
N SER A 40 9.55 -10.68 7.42
CA SER A 40 10.82 -10.02 7.08
C SER A 40 10.65 -8.91 6.04
N PRO A 41 9.83 -7.87 6.33
CA PRO A 41 9.76 -6.69 5.47
C PRO A 41 11.11 -5.97 5.47
N ARG A 42 11.42 -5.28 4.37
CA ARG A 42 12.53 -4.32 4.34
C ARG A 42 12.08 -2.98 4.92
N LEU A 43 12.89 -2.39 5.78
CA LEU A 43 12.67 -1.06 6.32
C LEU A 43 13.40 -0.02 5.46
N PHE A 44 12.71 1.07 5.13
CA PHE A 44 13.24 2.22 4.42
C PHE A 44 13.12 3.45 5.32
N ALA A 45 14.19 3.72 6.06
CA ALA A 45 14.17 4.66 7.18
C ALA A 45 14.79 5.99 6.81
N GLU A 46 14.08 7.09 7.10
CA GLU A 46 14.68 8.42 7.14
C GLU A 46 15.70 8.52 8.30
N PRO A 47 16.66 9.45 8.25
CA PRO A 47 17.68 9.59 9.29
C PRO A 47 17.07 9.83 10.67
N GLY A 48 17.68 9.21 11.70
CA GLY A 48 17.24 9.35 13.09
C GLY A 48 15.99 8.54 13.45
N THR A 49 15.52 7.66 12.57
CA THR A 49 14.43 6.74 12.90
C THR A 49 14.89 5.72 13.94
N GLU A 50 14.16 5.60 15.04
CA GLU A 50 14.41 4.58 16.06
C GLU A 50 13.78 3.24 15.67
N ILE A 51 14.63 2.26 15.33
CA ILE A 51 14.20 0.89 15.04
C ILE A 51 14.07 0.11 16.36
N PRO A 52 12.90 -0.50 16.66
CA PRO A 52 12.71 -1.26 17.87
C PRO A 52 13.73 -2.41 17.99
N PRO A 53 14.27 -2.69 19.20
CA PRO A 53 15.32 -3.70 19.39
C PRO A 53 15.01 -5.07 18.80
N GLU A 54 13.76 -5.52 18.92
CA GLU A 54 13.28 -6.81 18.40
C GLU A 54 13.27 -6.91 16.86
N TYR A 55 13.43 -5.77 16.17
CA TYR A 55 13.39 -5.66 14.71
C TYR A 55 14.71 -5.18 14.08
N GLN A 56 15.79 -5.06 14.87
CA GLN A 56 17.10 -4.62 14.36
C GLN A 56 17.73 -5.59 13.35
N THR A 57 17.28 -6.84 13.31
CA THR A 57 17.74 -7.85 12.35
C THR A 57 17.02 -7.78 11.00
N LEU A 58 15.96 -6.97 10.88
CA LEU A 58 15.26 -6.78 9.62
C LEU A 58 16.18 -6.12 8.57
N PRO A 59 16.00 -6.44 7.28
CA PRO A 59 16.73 -5.74 6.24
C PRO A 59 16.42 -4.25 6.28
N LEU A 60 17.45 -3.41 6.37
CA LEU A 60 17.34 -1.96 6.48
C LEU A 60 18.00 -1.26 5.29
N SER A 61 17.37 -0.18 4.85
CA SER A 61 17.92 0.83 3.96
C SER A 61 17.72 2.18 4.62
N GLU A 62 18.75 2.69 5.27
CA GLU A 62 18.75 4.00 5.92
C GLU A 62 19.13 5.08 4.91
N ARG A 63 18.38 6.18 4.89
CA ARG A 63 18.70 7.36 4.08
C ARG A 63 19.76 8.20 4.79
N ASP A 64 20.56 8.90 4.00
CA ASP A 64 21.59 9.83 4.47
C ASP A 64 21.03 11.23 4.80
N GLU A 65 19.93 11.62 4.17
CA GLU A 65 19.20 12.85 4.45
C GLU A 65 17.69 12.63 4.53
N VAL A 66 16.96 13.61 5.06
CA VAL A 66 15.49 13.56 5.12
C VAL A 66 14.92 13.85 3.74
N LEU A 67 14.34 12.84 3.10
CA LEU A 67 13.84 12.94 1.73
C LEU A 67 12.39 13.41 1.65
N GLY A 68 11.58 13.08 2.65
CA GLY A 68 10.14 13.28 2.66
C GLY A 68 9.37 12.05 2.16
N ALA A 69 8.05 12.11 2.28
CA ALA A 69 7.20 10.93 2.09
C ALA A 69 7.26 10.37 0.67
N PHE A 70 7.08 11.22 -0.35
CA PHE A 70 7.05 10.73 -1.73
C PHE A 70 8.42 10.21 -2.22
N PRO A 71 9.54 10.94 -2.07
CA PRO A 71 10.81 10.45 -2.60
C PRO A 71 11.30 9.20 -1.85
N ASN A 72 11.11 9.11 -0.53
CA ASN A 72 11.45 7.90 0.20
C ASN A 72 10.58 6.70 -0.27
N TRP A 73 9.28 6.91 -0.50
CA TRP A 73 8.38 5.89 -1.05
C TRP A 73 8.79 5.45 -2.46
N TYR A 74 9.14 6.38 -3.34
CA TYR A 74 9.55 6.08 -4.71
C TYR A 74 10.86 5.27 -4.75
N LEU A 75 11.86 5.69 -3.96
CA LEU A 75 13.12 4.97 -3.84
C LEU A 75 12.93 3.59 -3.18
N ALA A 76 12.03 3.48 -2.21
CA ALA A 76 11.70 2.21 -1.58
C ALA A 76 11.09 1.22 -2.59
N LEU A 77 10.09 1.64 -3.38
CA LEU A 77 9.51 0.79 -4.42
C LEU A 77 10.56 0.40 -5.48
N THR A 78 11.40 1.35 -5.89
CA THR A 78 12.52 1.08 -6.81
C THR A 78 13.45 0.00 -6.27
N GLU A 79 13.85 0.11 -5.00
CA GLU A 79 14.77 -0.83 -4.38
C GLU A 79 14.14 -2.23 -4.22
N LEU A 80 12.85 -2.33 -3.88
CA LEU A 80 12.14 -3.61 -3.84
C LEU A 80 12.17 -4.28 -5.23
N VAL A 81 11.86 -3.54 -6.29
CA VAL A 81 11.85 -4.05 -7.68
C VAL A 81 13.24 -4.51 -8.12
N LEU A 82 14.31 -3.80 -7.75
CA LEU A 82 15.66 -4.16 -8.14
C LEU A 82 16.23 -5.34 -7.34
N ARG A 83 15.88 -5.47 -6.05
CA ARG A 83 16.33 -6.58 -5.21
C ARG A 83 15.60 -7.88 -5.51
N THR A 84 14.30 -7.80 -5.78
CA THR A 84 13.45 -8.97 -6.03
C THR A 84 12.74 -8.82 -7.39
N PRO A 85 13.48 -8.80 -8.51
CA PRO A 85 12.93 -8.46 -9.83
C PRO A 85 11.86 -9.43 -10.33
N ARG A 86 11.76 -10.62 -9.72
CA ARG A 86 10.79 -11.67 -10.02
C ARG A 86 9.66 -11.79 -8.99
N ALA A 87 9.54 -10.86 -8.03
CA ALA A 87 8.36 -10.83 -7.16
C ALA A 87 7.10 -10.64 -8.01
N GLU A 88 6.03 -11.34 -7.66
CA GLU A 88 4.73 -11.26 -8.32
C GLU A 88 3.93 -10.06 -7.81
N ALA A 89 4.10 -9.75 -6.51
CA ALA A 89 3.51 -8.61 -5.85
C ALA A 89 4.54 -7.82 -5.03
N PHE A 90 4.47 -6.50 -5.14
CA PHE A 90 5.24 -5.54 -4.35
C PHE A 90 4.29 -4.81 -3.41
N MET A 91 4.44 -5.02 -2.10
CA MET A 91 3.68 -4.27 -1.10
C MET A 91 4.58 -3.20 -0.48
N ILE A 92 4.11 -1.96 -0.49
CA ILE A 92 4.75 -0.84 0.20
C ILE A 92 3.73 -0.17 1.12
N CYS A 93 4.09 -0.04 2.38
CA CYS A 93 3.24 0.55 3.41
C CYS A 93 4.01 1.56 4.25
N GLN A 94 3.25 2.41 4.95
CA GLN A 94 3.79 3.36 5.93
C GLN A 94 3.91 2.70 7.31
N ASP A 95 4.62 3.34 8.23
CA ASP A 95 4.93 2.80 9.57
C ASP A 95 3.84 3.03 10.63
N ASP A 96 2.68 3.56 10.25
CA ASP A 96 1.54 3.85 11.12
C ASP A 96 0.25 3.13 10.71
N VAL A 97 0.37 1.81 10.49
CA VAL A 97 -0.68 0.95 9.94
C VAL A 97 -0.87 -0.31 10.77
N LEU A 98 -2.12 -0.66 11.06
CA LEU A 98 -2.48 -2.01 11.53
C LEU A 98 -3.01 -2.84 10.37
N PHE A 99 -2.56 -4.08 10.25
CA PHE A 99 -3.03 -5.04 9.24
C PHE A 99 -3.97 -6.09 9.83
N SER A 100 -4.92 -6.57 9.03
CA SER A 100 -5.72 -7.75 9.36
C SER A 100 -4.83 -8.98 9.58
N LYS A 101 -5.18 -9.82 10.56
CA LYS A 101 -4.52 -11.13 10.73
C LYS A 101 -4.82 -12.06 9.56
N ASN A 102 -3.84 -12.90 9.18
CA ASN A 102 -3.91 -13.85 8.03
C ASN A 102 -4.16 -13.17 6.67
N LEU A 103 -3.84 -11.87 6.56
CA LEU A 103 -4.07 -11.09 5.36
C LEU A 103 -3.33 -11.65 4.14
N ARG A 104 -2.09 -12.13 4.31
CA ARG A 104 -1.29 -12.67 3.21
C ARG A 104 -2.05 -13.78 2.50
N ASP A 105 -2.49 -14.81 3.22
CA ASP A 105 -3.18 -15.96 2.64
C ASP A 105 -4.46 -15.53 1.90
N TYR A 106 -5.19 -14.55 2.44
CA TYR A 106 -6.34 -13.97 1.76
C TYR A 106 -5.96 -13.29 0.44
N LEU A 107 -4.92 -12.44 0.44
CA LEU A 107 -4.47 -11.74 -0.77
C LEU A 107 -3.88 -12.70 -1.80
N GLU A 108 -3.14 -13.73 -1.37
CA GLU A 108 -2.58 -14.72 -2.30
C GLU A 108 -3.67 -15.43 -3.13
N LEU A 109 -4.90 -15.52 -2.60
CA LEU A 109 -6.06 -16.11 -3.28
C LEU A 109 -6.95 -15.09 -4.01
N ASN A 110 -7.07 -13.86 -3.50
CA ASN A 110 -8.10 -12.91 -3.94
C ASN A 110 -7.56 -11.67 -4.64
N LEU A 111 -6.24 -11.43 -4.61
CA LEU A 111 -5.64 -10.25 -5.25
C LEU A 111 -5.78 -10.32 -6.78
N TRP A 112 -5.75 -9.15 -7.41
CA TRP A 112 -6.01 -8.91 -8.84
C TRP A 112 -7.49 -9.08 -9.21
N PRO A 113 -8.37 -8.14 -8.78
CA PRO A 113 -9.79 -8.14 -9.13
C PRO A 113 -10.07 -7.91 -10.63
N ALA A 114 -9.05 -7.63 -11.44
CA ALA A 114 -9.11 -7.49 -12.89
C ALA A 114 -7.81 -7.97 -13.53
N ASP A 115 -7.85 -8.29 -14.82
CA ASP A 115 -6.69 -8.76 -15.59
C ASP A 115 -5.55 -7.72 -15.66
N GLN A 116 -5.91 -6.44 -15.63
CA GLN A 116 -4.99 -5.31 -15.55
C GLN A 116 -5.41 -4.41 -14.41
N VAL A 117 -4.46 -4.12 -13.52
CA VAL A 117 -4.66 -3.31 -12.32
C VAL A 117 -3.47 -2.36 -12.20
N GLY A 118 -3.72 -1.06 -12.02
CA GLY A 118 -2.67 -0.10 -11.73
C GLY A 118 -2.11 -0.33 -10.33
N VAL A 119 -2.99 -0.28 -9.34
CA VAL A 119 -2.64 -0.51 -7.93
C VAL A 119 -3.83 -1.08 -7.17
N VAL A 120 -3.54 -1.85 -6.12
CA VAL A 120 -4.50 -2.20 -5.07
C VAL A 120 -4.06 -1.51 -3.78
N SER A 121 -4.91 -0.66 -3.22
CA SER A 121 -4.82 -0.25 -1.81
C SER A 121 -5.61 -1.23 -0.96
N ILE A 122 -4.94 -1.91 -0.04
CA ILE A 122 -5.64 -2.77 0.95
C ILE A 122 -6.28 -1.94 2.08
N TYR A 123 -6.08 -0.62 2.04
CA TYR A 123 -6.73 0.35 2.88
C TYR A 123 -7.88 1.05 2.13
N CYS A 124 -9.04 1.20 2.79
CA CYS A 124 -10.17 1.97 2.30
C CYS A 124 -10.50 3.11 3.28
N PRO A 125 -10.27 4.38 2.90
CA PRO A 125 -10.59 5.52 3.74
C PRO A 125 -12.10 5.67 3.94
N SER A 126 -12.53 6.17 5.09
CA SER A 126 -13.95 6.25 5.47
C SER A 126 -14.86 6.98 4.48
N HIS A 127 -14.34 7.90 3.68
CA HIS A 127 -15.13 8.64 2.70
C HIS A 127 -15.32 7.90 1.37
N TYR A 128 -14.73 6.72 1.19
CA TYR A 128 -14.95 5.83 0.05
C TYR A 128 -16.03 4.77 0.32
N GLN A 129 -16.63 4.82 1.51
CA GLN A 129 -17.57 3.82 1.98
C GLN A 129 -18.70 3.57 0.99
N GLN A 130 -18.89 2.30 0.66
CA GLN A 130 -20.10 1.78 0.07
C GLN A 130 -20.70 0.79 1.07
N THR A 131 -21.95 1.01 1.48
CA THR A 131 -22.60 0.16 2.50
C THR A 131 -23.11 -1.18 1.95
N THR A 132 -23.02 -1.39 0.63
CA THR A 132 -23.70 -2.50 -0.05
C THR A 132 -22.77 -3.58 -0.58
N ASN A 133 -21.48 -3.30 -0.82
CA ASN A 133 -20.55 -4.22 -1.47
C ASN A 133 -19.29 -4.40 -0.64
N SER A 134 -18.89 -5.65 -0.38
CA SER A 134 -17.57 -6.00 0.16
C SER A 134 -16.65 -6.56 -0.93
N GLY A 135 -15.35 -6.57 -0.65
CA GLY A 135 -14.28 -6.96 -1.56
C GLY A 135 -13.54 -5.76 -2.16
N PHE A 136 -12.90 -5.99 -3.30
CA PHE A 136 -12.19 -4.95 -4.03
C PHE A 136 -13.15 -4.03 -4.77
N LEU A 137 -13.13 -2.74 -4.43
CA LEU A 137 -13.92 -1.70 -5.05
C LEU A 137 -13.03 -0.87 -5.96
N ARG A 138 -13.49 -0.65 -7.20
CA ARG A 138 -12.79 0.21 -8.14
C ARG A 138 -12.91 1.68 -7.69
N GLU A 139 -11.79 2.38 -7.80
CA GLU A 139 -11.61 3.78 -7.46
C GLU A 139 -11.08 4.53 -8.69
N ASP A 140 -11.73 5.62 -9.09
CA ASP A 140 -11.37 6.36 -10.31
C ASP A 140 -11.38 7.88 -10.07
N ARG A 141 -10.80 8.34 -8.94
CA ARG A 141 -10.76 9.78 -8.58
C ARG A 141 -9.46 10.48 -8.98
N GLY A 142 -8.56 9.79 -9.70
CA GLY A 142 -7.33 10.38 -10.22
C GLY A 142 -6.50 11.04 -9.10
N TRP A 143 -6.19 12.32 -9.28
CA TRP A 143 -5.46 13.13 -8.29
C TRP A 143 -6.12 13.20 -6.89
N SER A 144 -7.44 12.98 -6.79
CA SER A 144 -8.17 12.98 -5.52
C SER A 144 -8.25 11.59 -4.87
N SER A 145 -7.46 10.62 -5.34
CA SER A 145 -7.38 9.27 -4.77
C SER A 145 -6.64 9.26 -3.44
N TRP A 146 -7.06 8.41 -2.50
CA TRP A 146 -6.52 8.27 -1.14
C TRP A 146 -6.28 6.78 -0.89
N GLY A 147 -5.04 6.40 -0.58
CA GLY A 147 -4.72 4.99 -0.28
C GLY A 147 -3.25 4.64 -0.05
N ALA A 148 -2.35 5.64 -0.06
CA ALA A 148 -0.90 5.44 0.07
C ALA A 148 -0.42 4.82 1.39
N LEU A 149 -1.35 4.52 2.29
CA LEU A 149 -1.08 3.83 3.53
C LEU A 149 -0.52 2.42 3.30
N ALA A 150 -1.08 1.68 2.34
CA ALA A 150 -0.67 0.32 2.02
C ALA A 150 -1.05 -0.05 0.57
N TYR A 151 -0.10 0.15 -0.35
CA TYR A 151 -0.25 -0.20 -1.75
C TYR A 151 0.37 -1.54 -2.10
N VAL A 152 -0.30 -2.27 -2.98
CA VAL A 152 0.18 -3.49 -3.62
C VAL A 152 0.18 -3.29 -5.13
N PHE A 153 1.36 -3.46 -5.74
CA PHE A 153 1.56 -3.40 -7.18
C PHE A 153 1.89 -4.78 -7.72
N SER A 154 1.36 -5.09 -8.90
CA SER A 154 1.86 -6.23 -9.67
C SER A 154 3.27 -5.90 -10.18
N ASN A 155 4.05 -6.91 -10.57
CA ASN A 155 5.35 -6.66 -11.20
C ASN A 155 5.30 -5.70 -12.40
N PRO A 156 4.44 -5.90 -13.42
CA PRO A 156 4.36 -4.95 -14.53
C PRO A 156 3.91 -3.56 -14.07
N SER A 157 2.96 -3.45 -13.13
CA SER A 157 2.50 -2.14 -12.66
C SER A 157 3.56 -1.37 -11.88
N ALA A 158 4.33 -2.05 -11.01
CA ALA A 158 5.44 -1.44 -10.28
C ALA A 158 6.50 -0.88 -11.23
N ARG A 159 6.85 -1.63 -12.28
CA ARG A 159 7.80 -1.16 -13.30
C ARG A 159 7.23 0.01 -14.11
N SER A 160 5.96 -0.09 -14.49
CA SER A 160 5.29 0.94 -15.27
C SER A 160 5.25 2.27 -14.52
N ILE A 161 4.87 2.28 -13.24
CA ILE A 161 4.80 3.52 -12.45
C ILE A 161 6.19 4.12 -12.19
N LEU A 162 7.21 3.29 -11.95
CA LEU A 162 8.61 3.71 -11.77
C LEU A 162 9.28 4.21 -13.06
N SER A 163 8.68 3.95 -14.22
CA SER A 163 9.17 4.44 -15.51
C SER A 163 8.37 5.63 -16.04
N ASP A 164 7.30 6.03 -15.35
CA ASP A 164 6.44 7.10 -15.80
C ASP A 164 7.11 8.48 -15.59
N PRO A 165 7.28 9.29 -16.66
CA PRO A 165 7.96 10.57 -16.53
C PRO A 165 7.30 11.56 -15.57
N LEU A 166 5.97 11.57 -15.43
CA LEU A 166 5.31 12.51 -14.52
C LEU A 166 5.44 12.05 -13.07
N VAL A 167 5.43 10.74 -12.83
CA VAL A 167 5.70 10.21 -11.48
C VAL A 167 7.15 10.49 -11.09
N LEU A 168 8.12 10.17 -11.96
CA LEU A 168 9.54 10.42 -11.70
C LEU A 168 9.82 11.91 -11.44
N ASN A 169 9.24 12.78 -12.26
CA ASN A 169 9.46 14.22 -12.17
C ASN A 169 8.56 14.92 -11.13
N HIS A 170 7.76 14.19 -10.34
CA HIS A 170 6.96 14.79 -9.26
C HIS A 170 7.84 15.50 -8.23
N ARG A 171 9.06 15.01 -8.00
CA ARG A 171 10.02 15.69 -7.12
C ARG A 171 10.27 17.14 -7.55
N ASP A 172 10.46 17.35 -8.84
CA ASP A 172 10.90 18.65 -9.37
C ASP A 172 9.73 19.61 -9.62
N PHE A 173 8.56 19.07 -10.01
CA PHE A 173 7.43 19.89 -10.48
C PHE A 173 6.12 19.67 -9.71
N GLY A 174 6.12 18.74 -8.76
CA GLY A 174 4.96 18.42 -7.95
C GLY A 174 4.65 19.52 -6.92
N PRO A 175 3.39 19.62 -6.47
CA PRO A 175 3.04 20.50 -5.37
C PRO A 175 3.85 20.17 -4.11
N ALA A 176 4.13 21.22 -3.33
CA ALA A 176 4.97 21.15 -2.13
C ALA A 176 6.33 20.47 -2.38
N GLU A 177 6.99 20.89 -3.46
CA GLU A 177 8.36 20.47 -3.81
C GLU A 177 8.46 18.94 -3.96
N GLY A 178 7.35 18.31 -4.37
CA GLY A 178 7.25 16.87 -4.55
C GLY A 178 7.55 16.03 -3.30
N LEU A 179 7.42 16.62 -2.10
CA LEU A 179 7.74 15.94 -0.84
C LEU A 179 6.62 15.01 -0.35
N HIS A 180 5.39 15.20 -0.82
CA HIS A 180 4.21 14.47 -0.36
C HIS A 180 3.22 14.14 -1.50
N ASN A 181 1.98 13.74 -1.17
CA ASN A 181 0.91 13.34 -2.08
C ASN A 181 1.14 12.04 -2.86
N ILE A 182 1.68 11.01 -2.20
CA ILE A 182 1.86 9.68 -2.82
C ILE A 182 0.55 9.19 -3.45
N ASP A 183 -0.56 9.34 -2.72
CA ASP A 183 -1.89 8.90 -3.13
C ASP A 183 -2.41 9.62 -4.38
N SER A 184 -2.25 10.94 -4.44
CA SER A 184 -2.62 11.74 -5.61
C SER A 184 -1.80 11.38 -6.84
N VAL A 185 -0.49 11.17 -6.67
CA VAL A 185 0.42 10.82 -7.78
C VAL A 185 0.08 9.44 -8.34
N VAL A 186 -0.10 8.44 -7.48
CA VAL A 186 -0.48 7.08 -7.89
C VAL A 186 -1.86 7.07 -8.53
N GLY A 187 -2.84 7.77 -7.96
CA GLY A 187 -4.19 7.87 -8.51
C GLY A 187 -4.22 8.54 -9.88
N TYR A 188 -3.51 9.66 -10.04
CA TYR A 188 -3.40 10.34 -11.33
C TYR A 188 -2.66 9.52 -12.39
N TRP A 189 -1.63 8.77 -11.98
CA TRP A 189 -0.99 7.80 -12.87
C TRP A 189 -1.97 6.73 -13.35
N CYS A 190 -2.76 6.14 -12.45
CA CYS A 190 -3.78 5.14 -12.81
C CYS A 190 -4.80 5.71 -13.81
N GLU A 191 -5.36 6.89 -13.54
CA GLU A 191 -6.34 7.56 -14.40
C GLU A 191 -5.78 7.80 -15.81
N ARG A 192 -4.56 8.36 -15.90
CA ARG A 192 -3.95 8.76 -17.17
C ARG A 192 -3.53 7.57 -18.04
N HIS A 193 -3.23 6.42 -17.42
CA HIS A 193 -2.93 5.16 -18.12
C HIS A 193 -4.17 4.25 -18.28
N GLN A 194 -5.36 4.72 -17.86
CA GLN A 194 -6.60 3.94 -17.88
C GLN A 194 -6.48 2.60 -17.13
N LEU A 195 -5.65 2.56 -16.10
CA LEU A 195 -5.44 1.41 -15.24
C LEU A 195 -6.34 1.51 -14.01
N PRO A 196 -7.12 0.46 -13.68
CA PRO A 196 -7.94 0.46 -12.49
C PRO A 196 -7.12 0.62 -11.20
N TYR A 197 -7.56 1.52 -10.33
CA TYR A 197 -7.15 1.56 -8.93
C TYR A 197 -8.22 0.83 -8.13
N TYR A 198 -7.83 -0.10 -7.25
CA TYR A 198 -8.77 -0.73 -6.32
C TYR A 198 -8.48 -0.37 -4.87
N VAL A 199 -9.52 -0.18 -4.07
CA VAL A 199 -9.47 -0.23 -2.60
C VAL A 199 -10.17 -1.49 -2.11
N HIS A 200 -9.95 -1.92 -0.86
CA HIS A 200 -10.70 -3.05 -0.28
C HIS A 200 -11.70 -2.60 0.78
N PHE A 201 -12.97 -3.00 0.67
CA PHE A 201 -14.00 -2.77 1.70
C PHE A 201 -14.55 -4.09 2.26
N PRO A 202 -14.70 -4.25 3.58
CA PRO A 202 -14.16 -3.37 4.62
C PRO A 202 -12.62 -3.32 4.55
N SER A 203 -12.03 -2.30 5.13
CA SER A 203 -10.58 -2.08 5.02
C SER A 203 -9.79 -3.23 5.64
N LEU A 204 -8.70 -3.65 5.00
CA LEU A 204 -7.77 -4.68 5.49
C LEU A 204 -6.54 -4.07 6.18
N ALA A 205 -6.46 -2.75 6.18
CA ALA A 205 -5.49 -1.96 6.93
C ALA A 205 -6.19 -0.82 7.67
N GLN A 206 -5.62 -0.35 8.78
CA GLN A 206 -6.14 0.75 9.58
C GLN A 206 -5.03 1.74 9.91
N HIS A 207 -5.27 3.01 9.64
CA HIS A 207 -4.37 4.09 10.03
C HIS A 207 -4.38 4.28 11.55
N ILE A 208 -3.22 4.27 12.19
CA ILE A 208 -3.07 4.48 13.64
C ILE A 208 -2.24 5.70 14.01
N GLY A 209 -1.66 6.40 13.03
CA GLY A 209 -0.85 7.59 13.28
C GLY A 209 -1.69 8.80 13.69
N GLU A 210 -1.76 9.10 14.99
CA GLU A 210 -2.52 10.26 15.48
C GLU A 210 -2.00 11.58 14.94
N PHE A 211 -0.69 11.70 14.70
CA PHE A 211 -0.05 12.91 14.21
C PHE A 211 0.67 12.65 12.89
N SER A 212 0.46 13.51 11.91
CA SER A 212 1.18 13.46 10.64
C SER A 212 2.49 14.26 10.71
N THR A 213 3.59 13.67 10.27
CA THR A 213 4.87 14.38 10.07
C THR A 213 4.76 15.44 8.95
N ILE A 214 3.88 15.20 7.98
CA ILE A 214 3.65 16.09 6.82
C ILE A 214 2.65 17.21 7.18
N TYR A 215 1.67 16.91 8.02
CA TYR A 215 0.60 17.84 8.40
C TYR A 215 0.51 17.96 9.92
N PRO A 216 1.25 18.90 10.55
CA PRO A 216 1.36 18.99 12.01
C PRO A 216 0.05 19.20 12.77
N ARG A 217 -1.00 19.67 12.07
CA ARG A 217 -2.35 19.91 12.62
C ARG A 217 -3.37 18.81 12.26
N ALA A 218 -3.00 17.87 11.40
CA ALA A 218 -3.91 16.81 10.99
C ALA A 218 -3.83 15.65 11.98
N THR A 219 -4.99 15.24 12.47
CA THR A 219 -5.16 14.10 13.35
C THR A 219 -5.52 12.83 12.56
N ALA A 220 -5.30 11.65 13.14
CA ALA A 220 -5.83 10.38 12.59
C ALA A 220 -7.37 10.37 12.43
N SER A 221 -8.08 11.27 13.11
CA SER A 221 -9.54 11.26 13.17
C SER A 221 -10.22 11.64 11.85
N GLY A 222 -11.48 11.22 11.71
CA GLY A 222 -12.34 11.56 10.58
C GLY A 222 -12.01 10.78 9.31
N LYS A 223 -11.75 11.49 8.20
CA LYS A 223 -11.64 10.90 6.85
C LYS A 223 -10.43 9.97 6.64
N ARG A 224 -9.47 9.98 7.57
CA ARG A 224 -8.20 9.23 7.54
C ARG A 224 -8.25 7.89 8.26
N MET A 225 -9.28 7.62 9.07
CA MET A 225 -9.51 6.26 9.56
C MET A 225 -10.33 5.48 8.54
N ALA A 226 -10.13 4.16 8.48
CA ALA A 226 -11.14 3.32 7.86
C ALA A 226 -12.40 3.38 8.73
N HIS A 227 -13.57 3.42 8.10
CA HIS A 227 -14.83 3.39 8.84
C HIS A 227 -15.10 1.98 9.40
N GLN A 228 -14.73 0.95 8.63
CA GLN A 228 -14.77 -0.44 9.02
C GLN A 228 -13.43 -1.08 8.68
N PHE A 229 -12.86 -1.78 9.66
CA PHE A 229 -11.61 -2.51 9.57
C PHE A 229 -11.86 -3.96 9.98
N LEU A 230 -11.36 -4.91 9.19
CA LEU A 230 -11.40 -6.32 9.55
C LEU A 230 -10.16 -6.64 10.40
N ASP A 231 -10.33 -6.94 11.68
CA ASP A 231 -9.19 -7.35 12.53
C ASP A 231 -8.58 -8.69 12.07
N GLN A 232 -9.38 -9.53 11.42
CA GLN A 232 -8.99 -10.83 10.90
C GLN A 232 -9.77 -11.15 9.62
N VAL A 233 -9.07 -11.70 8.63
CA VAL A 233 -9.70 -12.27 7.43
C VAL A 233 -9.84 -13.78 7.57
N SER A 234 -10.95 -14.31 7.08
CA SER A 234 -11.23 -15.75 7.02
C SER A 234 -11.12 -16.23 5.58
N ILE A 235 -10.40 -17.33 5.36
CA ILE A 235 -10.35 -18.00 4.06
C ILE A 235 -11.52 -18.99 4.04
N SER A 236 -12.62 -18.63 3.39
CA SER A 236 -13.64 -19.62 3.05
C SER A 236 -13.26 -20.29 1.73
N PRO A 237 -13.24 -21.63 1.67
CA PRO A 237 -12.92 -22.35 0.44
C PRO A 237 -13.90 -22.11 -0.73
N ASP A 238 -15.05 -21.47 -0.49
CA ASP A 238 -16.16 -21.32 -1.46
C ASP A 238 -16.29 -19.94 -2.14
N ASN A 239 -15.38 -18.98 -1.90
CA ASN A 239 -15.49 -17.62 -2.48
C ASN A 239 -14.95 -17.52 -3.91
N THR A 240 -15.48 -18.31 -4.84
CA THR A 240 -15.41 -17.93 -6.27
C THR A 240 -16.53 -16.93 -6.55
N HIS A 241 -16.23 -15.64 -6.55
CA HIS A 241 -17.21 -14.62 -6.95
C HIS A 241 -17.73 -14.90 -8.38
N PRO A 242 -19.04 -14.78 -8.64
CA PRO A 242 -19.57 -14.88 -9.99
C PRO A 242 -19.05 -13.69 -10.81
N LYS A 243 -18.20 -13.97 -11.80
CA LYS A 243 -17.72 -12.98 -12.77
C LYS A 243 -18.93 -12.31 -13.43
N THR A 244 -19.13 -11.02 -13.20
CA THR A 244 -20.10 -10.22 -13.95
C THR A 244 -19.67 -10.23 -15.42
N LYS A 245 -20.51 -10.80 -16.28
CA LYS A 245 -20.31 -10.69 -17.74
C LYS A 245 -20.43 -9.21 -18.12
N PRO A 246 -19.54 -8.68 -18.98
CA PRO A 246 -19.78 -7.38 -19.58
C PRO A 246 -21.02 -7.48 -20.48
N ALA A 247 -21.88 -6.47 -20.40
CA ALA A 247 -23.02 -6.25 -21.28
C ALA A 247 -22.55 -5.75 -22.66
#